data_AF-W1WG83-F1
#
_entry.id   AF-W1WG83-F1
#
_cell.length_a   1.000
_cell.length_b   1.000
_cell.length_c   1.000
_cell.angle_alpha   90.00
_cell.angle_beta   90.00
_cell.angle_gamma   90.00
#
_symmetry.space_group_name_H-M   'P 1'
#
loop_
_entity.id
_entity.type
_entity.pdbx_description
1 polymer ?
#
loop_
_entity_poly.entity_id
_entity_poly.type
_entity_poly.pdbx_seq_one_letter_code
_entity_poly.pdbx_strand_id
1 'polypeptide(L)' 'MKPSTEWWRYLAPLAVIAIIALLPVPAGLENHTWLYFAVFTGVIVGLILEPVPGAVVAMVGISIIAILSPWLLFSPEQLA' A
#
# COMPACT_ATOMS: atom_id res chain seq x y z
N MET A 1 20.72 7.27 24.93
CA MET A 1 19.54 6.90 24.11
C MET A 1 19.96 5.78 23.17
N LYS A 2 19.43 4.57 23.34
CA LYS A 2 19.67 3.47 22.38
C LYS A 2 19.00 3.89 21.06
N PRO A 3 19.68 3.94 19.91
CA PRO A 3 18.99 4.16 18.65
C PRO A 3 18.00 3.01 18.48
N SER A 4 16.70 3.30 18.52
CA SER A 4 15.66 2.30 18.30
C SER A 4 15.83 1.75 16.89
N THR A 5 16.34 0.52 16.80
CA THR A 5 16.61 -0.18 15.54
C THR A 5 15.30 -0.70 14.92
N GLU A 6 14.23 0.09 14.97
CA GLU A 6 12.88 -0.29 14.51
C GLU A 6 12.57 0.24 13.10
N TRP A 7 13.61 0.65 12.36
CA TRP A 7 13.51 1.10 10.96
C TRP A 7 12.88 0.06 10.04
N TRP A 8 13.04 -1.22 10.37
CA TRP A 8 12.45 -2.32 9.62
C TRP A 8 10.91 -2.26 9.60
N ARG A 9 10.27 -1.71 10.64
CA ARG A 9 8.80 -1.54 10.70
C ARG A 9 8.28 -0.52 9.70
N TYR A 10 9.12 0.44 9.30
CA TYR A 10 8.81 1.41 8.26
C TYR A 10 9.02 0.82 6.86
N LEU A 11 10.02 -0.06 6.70
CA LEU A 11 10.30 -0.70 5.43
C LEU A 11 9.39 -1.89 5.12
N ALA A 12 8.94 -2.63 6.12
CA ALA A 12 8.10 -3.81 5.93
C ALA A 12 6.80 -3.51 5.14
N PRO A 13 6.03 -2.45 5.43
CA PRO A 13 4.89 -2.04 4.61
C PRO A 13 5.27 -1.79 3.15
N LEU A 14 6.36 -1.06 2.91
CA LEU A 14 6.83 -0.70 1.56
C LEU A 14 7.31 -1.95 0.80
N ALA A 15 8.01 -2.85 1.48
CA ALA A 15 8.46 -4.11 0.91
C ALA A 15 7.27 -4.99 0.49
N VAL A 16 6.23 -5.07 1.32
CA VAL A 16 5.02 -5.83 0.99
C VAL A 16 4.30 -5.26 -0.23
N ILE A 17 4.17 -3.93 -0.32
CA ILE A 17 3.61 -3.26 -1.51
C ILE A 17 4.42 -3.62 -2.75
N ALA A 18 5.75 -3.48 -2.69
CA ALA A 18 6.63 -3.75 -3.81
C ALA A 18 6.58 -5.22 -4.25
N ILE A 19 6.62 -6.16 -3.30
CA ILE A 19 6.55 -7.59 -3.59
C ILE A 19 5.24 -7.93 -4.30
N ILE A 20 4.09 -7.47 -3.79
CA ILE A 20 2.79 -7.75 -4.40
C ILE A 20 2.68 -7.09 -5.77
N ALA A 21 3.09 -5.83 -5.91
CA ALA A 21 3.03 -5.11 -7.18
C ALA A 21 3.93 -5.70 -8.28
N LEU A 22 5.04 -6.35 -7.91
CA LEU A 22 5.94 -7.03 -8.85
C LEU A 22 5.51 -8.46 -9.19
N LEU A 23 4.66 -9.08 -8.37
CA LEU A 23 4.08 -10.38 -8.68
C LEU A 23 3.08 -10.26 -9.84
N PRO A 24 2.96 -11.31 -10.68
CA PRO A 24 2.01 -11.30 -11.77
C PRO A 24 0.58 -11.20 -11.25
N VAL A 25 -0.22 -10.38 -11.93
CA VAL A 25 -1.64 -10.21 -11.61
C VAL A 25 -2.35 -11.56 -11.72
N PRO A 26 -3.12 -11.99 -10.70
CA PRO A 26 -3.92 -13.21 -10.77
C PRO A 26 -4.92 -13.17 -11.92
N ALA A 27 -5.15 -14.31 -12.57
CA ALA A 27 -6.12 -14.41 -13.65
C ALA A 27 -7.53 -14.00 -13.18
N GLY A 28 -8.20 -13.17 -13.98
CA GLY A 28 -9.53 -12.64 -13.65
C GLY A 28 -9.53 -11.39 -12.78
N LEU A 29 -8.35 -10.84 -12.46
CA LEU A 29 -8.22 -9.55 -11.77
C LEU A 29 -7.66 -8.49 -12.71
N GLU A 30 -8.16 -7.26 -12.59
CA GLU A 30 -7.61 -6.12 -13.31
C GLU A 30 -6.34 -5.57 -12.65
N ASN A 31 -5.44 -5.01 -13.46
CA ASN A 31 -4.15 -4.53 -12.98
C ASN A 31 -4.29 -3.41 -11.93
N HIS A 32 -5.20 -2.47 -12.12
CA HIS A 32 -5.44 -1.38 -11.18
C HIS A 32 -5.91 -1.92 -9.81
N THR A 33 -6.78 -2.93 -9.82
CA THR A 33 -7.28 -3.59 -8.60
C THR A 33 -6.16 -4.35 -7.88
N TRP A 34 -5.23 -4.96 -8.62
CA TRP A 34 -4.06 -5.62 -8.04
C TRP A 34 -3.11 -4.64 -7.35
N LEU A 35 -2.87 -3.49 -7.97
CA LEU A 35 -2.06 -2.42 -7.38
C LEU A 35 -2.73 -1.82 -6.14
N TYR A 36 -4.06 -1.62 -6.17
CA TYR A 36 -4.81 -1.19 -4.99
C TYR A 36 -4.67 -2.20 -3.85
N PHE A 37 -4.81 -3.49 -4.14
CA PHE A 37 -4.62 -4.57 -3.17
C PHE A 37 -3.20 -4.55 -2.57
N ALA A 38 -2.18 -4.29 -3.39
CA ALA A 38 -0.80 -4.15 -2.93
C ALA A 38 -0.66 -3.03 -1.88
N VAL A 39 -1.15 -1.83 -2.20
CA VAL A 39 -1.12 -0.66 -1.30
C VAL A 39 -1.91 -0.94 -0.01
N PHE A 40 -3.13 -1.47 -0.14
CA PHE A 40 -3.98 -1.79 1.01
C PHE A 40 -3.35 -2.81 1.96
N THR A 41 -2.71 -3.86 1.41
CA THR A 41 -1.99 -4.86 2.22
C THR A 41 -0.79 -4.23 2.94
N GLY A 42 -0.07 -3.32 2.28
CA GLY A 42 0.97 -2.52 2.92
C GLY A 42 0.45 -1.71 4.12
N VAL A 43 -0.71 -1.06 3.98
CA VAL A 43 -1.36 -0.33 5.07
C VAL A 43 -1.71 -1.26 6.24
N ILE A 44 -2.26 -2.44 5.98
CA ILE A 44 -2.54 -3.45 7.01
C ILE A 44 -1.26 -3.82 7.78
N VAL A 45 -0.17 -4.08 7.06
CA VAL A 45 1.13 -4.40 7.68
C VAL A 45 1.63 -3.24 8.53
N GLY A 46 1.50 -2.00 8.04
CA GLY A 46 1.84 -0.81 8.82
C GLY A 46 0.98 -0.65 10.08
N LEU A 47 -0.31 -0.97 10.01
CA LEU A 47 -1.22 -0.93 11.16
C LEU A 47 -0.87 -2.01 12.19
N ILE A 48 -0.44 -3.19 11.76
CA ILE A 48 -0.02 -4.29 12.64
C ILE A 48 1.32 -3.95 13.33
N LEU A 49 2.28 -3.43 12.58
CA LEU A 49 3.64 -3.15 13.10
C LEU A 49 3.72 -1.84 13.89
N GLU A 50 2.76 -0.94 13.66
CA GLU A 50 2.61 0.35 14.34
C GLU A 50 3.95 1.13 14.43
N PRO A 51 4.61 1.44 13.29
CA PRO A 51 5.85 2.23 13.30
C PRO A 51 5.61 3.67 13.80
N VAL A 52 4.40 4.17 13.59
CA VAL A 52 3.80 5.43 14.05
C VAL A 52 2.35 5.14 14.45
N PRO A 53 1.61 6.06 15.09
CA PRO A 53 0.22 5.81 15.48
C PRO A 53 -0.63 5.31 14.30
N GLY A 54 -1.43 4.27 14.53
CA GLY A 54 -2.19 3.61 13.45
C GLY A 54 -3.04 4.56 12.60
N ALA A 55 -3.62 5.60 13.22
CA ALA A 55 -4.35 6.65 12.50
C ALA A 55 -3.49 7.35 11.44
N VAL A 56 -2.21 7.63 11.72
CA VAL A 56 -1.27 8.23 10.77
C VAL A 56 -0.99 7.28 9.61
N VAL A 57 -0.78 5.98 9.89
CA VAL A 57 -0.57 4.96 8.85
C VAL A 57 -1.78 4.87 7.93
N ALA A 58 -2.99 4.80 8.50
CA ALA A 58 -4.24 4.76 7.73
C ALA A 58 -4.41 6.01 6.85
N MET A 59 -4.16 7.20 7.41
CA MET A 59 -4.27 8.46 6.66
C MET A 59 -3.27 8.53 5.51
N VAL A 60 -2.00 8.12 5.73
CA VAL A 60 -1.00 8.04 4.66
C VAL A 60 -1.46 7.09 3.56
N GLY A 61 -1.96 5.91 3.92
CA GLY A 61 -2.52 4.95 2.97
C GLY A 61 -3.66 5.53 2.14
N ILE A 62 -4.64 6.18 2.79
CA ILE A 62 -5.77 6.83 2.12
C ILE A 62 -5.30 7.95 1.20
N SER A 63 -4.36 8.78 1.64
CA SER A 63 -3.80 9.86 0.80
C SER A 63 -3.07 9.31 -0.43
N ILE A 64 -2.29 8.23 -0.29
CA ILE A 64 -1.64 7.56 -1.43
C ILE A 64 -2.70 7.06 -2.41
N ILE A 65 -3.73 6.37 -1.92
CA ILE A 65 -4.83 5.85 -2.74
C ILE A 65 -5.57 6.98 -3.46
N ALA A 66 -5.84 8.10 -2.78
CA ALA A 66 -6.53 9.24 -3.35
C ALA A 66 -5.70 9.92 -4.45
N ILE A 67 -4.41 10.17 -4.19
CA ILE A 67 -3.49 10.79 -5.16
C ILE A 67 -3.29 9.89 -6.37
N LEU A 68 -3.18 8.58 -6.14
CA LEU A 68 -2.97 7.59 -7.20
C LEU A 68 -4.28 6.97 -7.71
N SER A 69 -5.43 7.58 -7.41
CA SER A 69 -6.74 7.03 -7.77
C SER A 69 -6.91 6.72 -9.27
N PRO A 70 -6.37 7.50 -10.24
CA PRO A 70 -6.47 7.15 -11.66
C PRO A 70 -5.80 5.81 -12.02
N TRP A 71 -4.83 5.35 -11.23
CA TRP A 71 -4.11 4.10 -11.47
C TRP A 71 -4.54 2.95 -10.56
N LEU A 72 -5.13 3.26 -9.40
CA LEU A 72 -5.48 2.28 -8.38
C LEU A 72 -6.97 1.97 -8.34
N LEU A 73 -7.84 2.96 -8.62
CA LEU A 73 -9.28 2.83 -8.41
C LEU A 73 -10.10 2.74 -9.69
N PHE A 74 -9.59 3.28 -10.79
CA PHE A 74 -10.37 3.46 -12.02
C PHE A 74 -9.79 2.68 -13.18
N SER A 75 -10.66 2.11 -14.00
CA SER A 75 -10.31 1.59 -15.32
C SER A 75 -10.15 2.73 -16.33
N PRO A 76 -9.41 2.53 -17.43
CA PRO A 76 -9.24 3.56 -18.46
C PRO A 76 -10.57 4.09 -19.02
N GLU A 77 -11.60 3.24 -19.10
CA GLU A 77 -12.92 3.59 -19.59
C GLU A 77 -13.69 4.51 -18.63
N GLN A 78 -13.41 4.44 -17.32
CA GLN A 78 -14.04 5.30 -16.32
C GLN A 78 -13.43 6.70 -16.25
N LEU A 79 -12.23 6.88 -16.83
CA LEU A 79 -11.52 8.16 -16.90
C LEU A 79 -11.79 8.94 -18.20
N ALA A 80 -12.48 8.33 -19.18
CA ALA A 80 -12.83 8.91 -20.48
C ALA A 80 -14.18 9.64 -20.44
#